data_AF-F8A8A6-F1
#
_entry.id   AF-F8A8A6-F1
#
_cell.length_a   1.000
_cell.length_b   1.000
_cell.length_c   1.000
_cell.angle_alpha   90.00
_cell.angle_beta   90.00
_cell.angle_gamma   90.00
#
_symmetry.space_group_name_H-M   'P 1'
#
loop_
_entity.id
_entity.type
_entity.pdbx_description
1 polymer ?
#
loop_
_entity_poly.entity_id
_entity_poly.type
_entity_poly.pdbx_seq_one_letter_code
_entity_poly.pdbx_strand_id
1 'polypeptide(L)'
;MKYYLVAHTPLAAEAKGFPREGGKPYFPGQLLRESIEEALFFYALGKHPDFAELVRVFLMAGNFDKIASVKDFLLERLRERYLELQELVLPEKIWLEEITSRLVHTIEVSTGRILKKREHQVFIGVAEFEAEIPQVMKYAGLSYCEGLARAELRHLRETMSKLVPFYEDLTNRLRNFQIPLRTGYWTDDPFGGLLLAYWRVKEVREVIKRRLKRDPLPETVLYSPKDKATFGWIEITENV
;
A
#
# COMPACT_ATOMS: atom_id res chain seq x y z
N MET A 1 -8.66 2.51 -21.34
CA MET A 1 -8.24 3.93 -21.35
C MET A 1 -6.74 4.02 -21.09
N LYS A 2 -6.08 5.07 -21.58
CA LYS A 2 -4.64 5.27 -21.36
C LYS A 2 -4.40 5.97 -20.01
N TYR A 3 -3.51 5.42 -19.21
CA TYR A 3 -3.12 5.91 -17.89
C TYR A 3 -1.60 5.94 -17.75
N TYR A 4 -1.15 6.67 -16.73
CA TYR A 4 0.24 6.79 -16.34
C TYR A 4 0.39 6.44 -14.86
N LEU A 5 1.37 5.58 -14.55
CA LEU A 5 1.85 5.31 -13.22
C LEU A 5 2.99 6.28 -12.93
N VAL A 6 2.75 7.24 -12.05
CA VAL A 6 3.74 8.23 -11.62
C VAL A 6 4.30 7.83 -10.27
N ALA A 7 5.56 7.41 -10.24
CA ALA A 7 6.27 7.06 -9.01
C ALA A 7 6.85 8.31 -8.34
N HIS A 8 6.04 8.95 -7.50
CA HIS A 8 6.41 10.14 -6.70
C HIS A 8 7.49 9.87 -5.65
N THR A 9 7.70 8.60 -5.31
CA THR A 9 8.73 8.11 -4.39
C THR A 9 9.35 6.84 -4.95
N PRO A 10 10.49 6.36 -4.39
CA PRO A 10 11.07 5.09 -4.83
C PRO A 10 10.03 3.96 -4.83
N LEU A 11 9.79 3.39 -6.00
CA LEU A 11 8.96 2.22 -6.19
C LEU A 11 9.86 0.98 -6.30
N ALA A 12 9.47 -0.10 -5.63
CA ALA A 12 10.07 -1.42 -5.80
C ALA A 12 8.95 -2.42 -6.11
N ALA A 13 9.19 -3.39 -6.99
CA ALA A 13 8.20 -4.42 -7.28
C ALA A 13 8.20 -5.49 -6.16
N GLU A 14 9.33 -6.17 -5.96
CA GLU A 14 9.46 -7.27 -5.01
C GLU A 14 10.76 -7.17 -4.20
N ALA A 15 10.90 -7.98 -3.15
CA ALA A 15 12.13 -8.07 -2.36
C ALA A 15 13.39 -8.44 -3.16
N LYS A 16 13.22 -9.08 -4.34
CA LYS A 16 14.31 -9.44 -5.25
C LYS A 16 14.57 -8.39 -6.34
N GLY A 17 13.76 -7.33 -6.45
CA GLY A 17 13.85 -6.30 -7.49
C GLY A 17 12.69 -6.37 -8.47
N PHE A 18 12.91 -5.85 -9.69
CA PHE A 18 11.90 -5.87 -10.75
C PHE A 18 12.00 -7.14 -11.60
N PRO A 19 10.87 -7.81 -11.91
CA PRO A 19 10.88 -8.87 -12.90
C PRO A 19 11.23 -8.31 -14.28
N ARG A 20 11.73 -9.20 -15.14
CA ARG A 20 12.21 -8.84 -16.48
C ARG A 20 11.73 -9.85 -17.51
N GLU A 21 11.43 -9.36 -18.71
CA GLU A 21 11.14 -10.17 -19.89
C GLU A 21 11.94 -9.60 -21.06
N GLY A 22 12.69 -10.45 -21.76
CA GLY A 22 13.63 -9.99 -22.78
C GLY A 22 14.68 -8.99 -22.26
N GLY A 23 14.98 -9.02 -20.96
CA GLY A 23 15.86 -8.06 -20.29
C GLY A 23 15.20 -6.72 -19.90
N LYS A 24 14.00 -6.41 -20.41
CA LYS A 24 13.26 -5.19 -20.08
C LYS A 24 12.52 -5.35 -18.75
N PRO A 25 12.69 -4.42 -17.78
CA PRO A 25 11.99 -4.50 -16.51
C PRO A 25 10.53 -4.08 -16.64
N TYR A 26 9.67 -4.65 -15.80
CA TYR A 26 8.26 -4.27 -15.70
C TYR A 26 7.77 -4.25 -14.25
N PHE A 27 6.74 -3.48 -13.99
CA PHE A 27 5.94 -3.55 -12.77
C PHE A 27 4.75 -4.49 -12.99
N PRO A 28 4.58 -5.56 -12.17
CA PRO A 28 3.44 -6.46 -12.31
C PRO A 28 2.10 -5.76 -12.06
N GLY A 29 1.15 -5.92 -12.97
CA GLY A 29 -0.21 -5.39 -12.79
C GLY A 29 -0.93 -5.98 -11.58
N GLN A 30 -0.56 -7.20 -11.16
CA GLN A 30 -1.07 -7.83 -9.95
C GLN A 30 -0.77 -7.00 -8.68
N LEU A 31 0.40 -6.38 -8.59
CA LEU A 31 0.73 -5.51 -7.44
C LEU A 31 -0.16 -4.26 -7.41
N LEU A 32 -0.51 -3.73 -8.59
CA LEU A 32 -1.42 -2.60 -8.70
C LEU A 32 -2.86 -3.00 -8.32
N ARG A 33 -3.31 -4.19 -8.75
CA ARG A 33 -4.60 -4.77 -8.34
C ARG A 33 -4.69 -4.90 -6.83
N GLU A 34 -3.68 -5.46 -6.18
CA GLU A 34 -3.66 -5.62 -4.73
C GLU A 34 -3.75 -4.27 -4.00
N SER A 35 -3.04 -3.24 -4.46
CA SER A 35 -3.12 -1.90 -3.87
C SER A 35 -4.49 -1.23 -4.07
N ILE A 36 -5.13 -1.48 -5.22
CA ILE A 36 -6.50 -1.04 -5.48
C ILE A 36 -7.48 -1.72 -4.51
N GLU A 37 -7.35 -3.04 -4.33
CA GLU A 37 -8.18 -3.81 -3.41
C GLU A 37 -7.97 -3.36 -1.95
N GLU A 38 -6.74 -3.10 -1.51
CA GLU A 38 -6.46 -2.53 -0.18
C GLU A 38 -7.14 -1.18 0.03
N ALA A 39 -7.04 -0.28 -0.95
CA ALA A 39 -7.64 1.04 -0.88
C ALA A 39 -9.17 0.98 -0.81
N LEU A 40 -9.77 0.12 -1.66
CA LEU A 40 -11.22 -0.11 -1.65
C LEU A 40 -11.67 -0.77 -0.36
N PHE A 41 -10.91 -1.73 0.18
CA PHE A 41 -11.23 -2.35 1.45
C PHE A 41 -11.31 -1.33 2.57
N PHE A 42 -10.28 -0.47 2.69
CA PHE A 42 -10.26 0.60 3.68
C PHE A 42 -11.46 1.56 3.51
N TYR A 43 -11.76 1.94 2.27
CA TYR A 43 -12.89 2.81 1.95
C TYR A 43 -14.24 2.17 2.29
N ALA A 44 -14.43 0.90 1.93
CA ALA A 44 -15.64 0.12 2.19
C ALA A 44 -15.96 0.02 3.68
N LEU A 45 -14.95 -0.22 4.51
CA LEU A 45 -15.09 -0.25 5.96
C LEU A 45 -15.59 1.09 6.55
N GLY A 46 -15.19 2.21 5.95
CA GLY A 46 -15.66 3.54 6.36
C GLY A 46 -17.06 3.88 5.84
N LYS A 47 -17.52 3.23 4.77
CA LYS A 47 -18.78 3.56 4.08
C LYS A 47 -19.93 2.62 4.40
N HIS A 48 -19.65 1.37 4.76
CA HIS A 48 -20.65 0.33 4.95
C HIS A 48 -20.55 -0.26 6.36
N PRO A 49 -21.38 0.20 7.31
CA PRO A 49 -21.35 -0.29 8.68
C PRO A 49 -21.60 -1.80 8.81
N ASP A 50 -22.45 -2.37 7.96
CA ASP A 50 -22.72 -3.80 7.87
C ASP A 50 -21.47 -4.60 7.46
N PHE A 51 -20.74 -4.11 6.46
CA PHE A 51 -19.47 -4.71 6.03
C PHE A 51 -18.40 -4.59 7.12
N ALA A 52 -18.30 -3.43 7.77
CA ALA A 52 -17.38 -3.22 8.88
C ALA A 52 -17.67 -4.16 10.05
N GLU A 53 -18.94 -4.34 10.41
CA GLU A 53 -19.33 -5.26 11.47
C GLU A 53 -19.05 -6.71 11.11
N LEU A 54 -19.32 -7.14 9.88
CA LEU A 54 -19.00 -8.49 9.39
C LEU A 54 -17.50 -8.77 9.53
N VAL A 55 -16.66 -7.85 9.05
CA VAL A 55 -15.21 -7.99 9.14
C VAL A 55 -14.74 -7.97 10.59
N ARG A 56 -15.31 -7.09 11.43
CA ARG A 56 -15.00 -7.04 12.87
C ARG A 56 -15.32 -8.37 13.55
N VAL A 57 -16.52 -8.92 13.33
CA VAL A 57 -16.93 -10.22 13.91
C VAL A 57 -16.00 -11.34 13.46
N PHE A 58 -15.64 -11.39 12.17
CA PHE A 58 -14.69 -12.37 11.67
C PHE A 58 -13.32 -12.26 12.35
N LEU A 59 -12.74 -11.06 12.41
CA LEU A 59 -11.45 -10.81 13.04
C LEU A 59 -11.48 -11.15 14.54
N MET A 60 -12.60 -10.84 15.22
CA MET A 60 -12.79 -11.12 16.65
C MET A 60 -12.99 -12.60 16.95
N ALA A 61 -13.66 -13.35 16.07
CA ALA A 61 -13.82 -14.80 16.23
C ALA A 61 -12.44 -15.49 16.28
N GLY A 62 -11.45 -14.97 15.55
CA GLY A 62 -10.07 -15.42 15.64
C GLY A 62 -9.86 -16.87 15.18
N ASN A 63 -10.79 -17.40 14.39
CA ASN A 63 -10.78 -18.77 13.85
C ASN A 63 -9.95 -18.84 12.56
N PHE A 64 -8.72 -18.33 12.58
CA PHE A 64 -7.82 -18.34 11.44
C PHE A 64 -6.39 -18.67 11.89
N ASP A 65 -5.79 -19.65 11.20
CA ASP A 65 -4.45 -20.16 11.53
C ASP A 65 -3.34 -19.51 10.69
N LYS A 66 -3.70 -18.90 9.54
CA LYS A 66 -2.75 -18.35 8.57
C LYS A 66 -3.12 -16.93 8.13
N ILE A 67 -2.10 -16.11 7.92
CA ILE A 67 -2.25 -14.74 7.41
C ILE A 67 -2.91 -14.73 6.03
N ALA A 68 -2.48 -15.63 5.14
CA ALA A 68 -3.06 -15.76 3.79
C ALA A 68 -4.58 -15.99 3.85
N SER A 69 -5.05 -16.93 4.69
CA SER A 69 -6.49 -17.18 4.82
C SER A 69 -7.29 -15.98 5.32
N VAL A 70 -6.68 -15.10 6.12
CA VAL A 70 -7.33 -13.85 6.53
C VAL A 70 -7.42 -12.89 5.35
N LYS A 71 -6.31 -12.63 4.64
CA LYS A 71 -6.30 -11.74 3.47
C LYS A 71 -7.29 -12.22 2.41
N ASP A 72 -7.27 -13.51 2.09
CA ASP A 72 -8.14 -14.10 1.07
C ASP A 72 -9.63 -13.93 1.43
N PHE A 73 -10.02 -14.27 2.67
CA PHE A 73 -11.40 -14.09 3.13
C PHE A 73 -11.85 -12.62 3.05
N LEU A 74 -11.01 -11.68 3.51
CA LEU A 74 -11.35 -10.26 3.51
C LEU A 74 -11.52 -9.71 2.08
N LEU A 75 -10.65 -10.10 1.17
CA LEU A 75 -10.71 -9.70 -0.23
C LEU A 75 -11.87 -10.37 -0.97
N GLU A 76 -12.20 -11.62 -0.65
CA GLU A 76 -13.40 -12.29 -1.17
C GLU A 76 -14.66 -11.53 -0.77
N ARG A 77 -14.81 -11.17 0.51
CA ARG A 77 -15.95 -10.36 1.00
C ARG A 77 -16.02 -8.98 0.35
N LEU A 78 -14.86 -8.38 0.05
CA LEU A 78 -14.81 -7.13 -0.69
C LEU A 78 -15.36 -7.31 -2.11
N ARG A 79 -14.91 -8.34 -2.83
CA ARG A 79 -15.31 -8.63 -4.22
C ARG A 79 -16.79 -9.01 -4.34
N GLU A 80 -17.37 -9.66 -3.34
CA GLU A 80 -18.81 -9.91 -3.27
C GLU A 80 -19.62 -8.60 -3.15
N ARG A 81 -19.04 -7.56 -2.52
CA ARG A 81 -19.73 -6.30 -2.24
C ARG A 81 -19.52 -5.24 -3.32
N TYR A 82 -18.31 -5.13 -3.86
CA TYR A 82 -17.91 -4.15 -4.86
C TYR A 82 -17.78 -4.84 -6.22
N LEU A 83 -18.90 -4.95 -6.92
CA LEU A 83 -18.93 -5.54 -8.26
C LEU A 83 -18.08 -4.74 -9.27
N GLU A 84 -17.80 -3.47 -8.99
CA GLU A 84 -16.92 -2.62 -9.79
C GLU A 84 -15.48 -3.17 -9.86
N LEU A 85 -15.08 -4.06 -8.93
CA LEU A 85 -13.81 -4.80 -9.05
C LEU A 85 -13.79 -5.75 -10.26
N GLN A 86 -14.96 -6.13 -10.79
CA GLN A 86 -15.09 -6.91 -12.03
C GLN A 86 -14.86 -6.04 -13.28
N GLU A 87 -15.09 -4.73 -13.18
CA GLU A 87 -14.81 -3.74 -14.24
C GLU A 87 -13.32 -3.34 -14.28
N LEU A 88 -12.54 -3.70 -13.26
CA LEU A 88 -11.12 -3.41 -13.19
C LEU A 88 -10.34 -4.26 -14.21
N VAL A 89 -9.94 -3.64 -15.31
CA VAL A 89 -9.04 -4.23 -16.31
C VAL A 89 -7.66 -3.60 -16.14
N LEU A 90 -6.66 -4.42 -15.85
CA LEU A 90 -5.27 -3.99 -15.71
C LEU A 90 -4.38 -4.83 -16.62
N PRO A 91 -3.30 -4.27 -17.18
CA PRO A 91 -2.36 -5.04 -17.97
C PRO A 91 -1.55 -5.93 -17.04
N GLU A 92 -1.12 -7.10 -17.51
CA GLU A 92 -0.25 -7.98 -16.72
C GLU A 92 1.08 -7.32 -16.37
N LYS A 93 1.59 -6.47 -17.26
CA LYS A 93 2.91 -5.84 -17.19
C LYS A 93 2.83 -4.37 -17.54
N ILE A 94 3.39 -3.53 -16.68
CA ILE A 94 3.62 -2.11 -16.94
C ILE A 94 5.11 -1.94 -17.19
N TRP A 95 5.49 -1.66 -18.43
CA TRP A 95 6.90 -1.58 -18.81
C TRP A 95 7.59 -0.36 -18.19
N LEU A 96 8.81 -0.56 -17.70
CA LEU A 96 9.62 0.48 -17.07
C LEU A 96 10.86 0.75 -17.91
N GLU A 97 11.30 2.00 -17.95
CA GLU A 97 12.49 2.42 -18.70
C GLU A 97 13.76 2.28 -17.85
N GLU A 98 13.88 3.10 -16.80
CA GLU A 98 15.09 3.18 -16.00
C GLU A 98 14.90 2.61 -14.59
N ILE A 99 15.68 1.57 -14.28
CA ILE A 99 15.79 1.01 -12.94
C ILE A 99 17.16 1.32 -12.39
N THR A 100 17.20 1.94 -11.22
CA THR A 100 18.46 2.28 -10.54
C THR A 100 18.57 1.55 -9.21
N SER A 101 19.79 1.45 -8.66
CA SER A 101 19.99 0.92 -7.30
C SER A 101 19.96 2.04 -6.26
N ARG A 102 19.40 1.76 -5.08
CA ARG A 102 19.44 2.63 -3.90
C ARG A 102 19.78 1.82 -2.67
N LEU A 103 20.54 2.42 -1.75
CA LEU A 103 20.58 1.93 -0.38
C LEU A 103 19.20 2.13 0.26
N VAL A 104 18.62 1.05 0.78
CA VAL A 104 17.31 1.02 1.42
C VAL A 104 17.46 0.57 2.86
N HIS A 105 16.77 1.27 3.75
CA HIS A 105 16.62 0.90 5.14
C HIS A 105 15.22 0.33 5.37
N THR A 106 15.13 -0.86 5.96
CA THR A 106 13.89 -1.32 6.59
C THR A 106 13.85 -0.78 8.00
N ILE A 107 12.81 -0.02 8.31
CA ILE A 107 12.67 0.73 9.55
C ILE A 107 11.50 0.16 10.32
N GLU A 108 11.71 -0.12 11.61
CA GLU A 108 10.63 -0.41 12.55
C GLU A 108 9.91 0.89 12.91
N VAL A 109 8.62 0.99 12.59
CA VAL A 109 7.82 2.22 12.74
C VAL A 109 7.72 2.64 14.21
N SER A 110 7.56 1.68 15.12
CA SER A 110 7.32 1.89 16.55
C SER A 110 8.55 2.36 17.34
N THR A 111 9.77 2.07 16.86
CA THR A 111 11.02 2.44 17.55
C THR A 111 11.93 3.32 16.72
N GLY A 112 11.70 3.41 15.40
CA GLY A 112 12.56 4.10 14.45
C GLY A 112 13.88 3.35 14.18
N ARG A 113 14.05 2.14 14.73
CA ARG A 113 15.25 1.34 14.57
C ARG A 113 15.36 0.87 13.12
N ILE A 114 16.56 1.01 12.57
CA ILE A 114 16.90 0.38 11.29
C ILE A 114 17.13 -1.10 11.55
N LEU A 115 16.23 -1.94 11.03
CA LEU A 115 16.30 -3.39 11.16
C LEU A 115 17.25 -4.01 10.13
N LYS A 116 17.21 -3.50 8.90
CA LYS A 116 17.99 -4.01 7.76
C LYS A 116 18.47 -2.87 6.88
N LYS A 117 19.64 -3.05 6.26
CA LYS A 117 20.16 -2.18 5.19
C LYS A 117 20.54 -3.05 4.01
N ARG A 118 20.13 -2.67 2.80
CA ARG A 118 20.48 -3.39 1.57
C ARG A 118 20.45 -2.45 0.38
N GLU A 119 21.19 -2.78 -0.67
CA GLU A 119 20.92 -2.20 -1.98
C GLU A 119 19.66 -2.83 -2.58
N HIS A 120 18.87 -2.02 -3.26
CA HIS A 120 17.63 -2.47 -3.87
C HIS A 120 17.36 -1.72 -5.17
N GLN A 121 16.75 -2.42 -6.12
CA GLN A 121 16.31 -1.82 -7.38
C GLN A 121 15.10 -0.93 -7.13
N VAL A 122 15.11 0.27 -7.71
CA VAL A 122 14.02 1.24 -7.60
C VAL A 122 13.68 1.83 -8.97
N PHE A 123 12.41 2.13 -9.13
CA PHE A 123 11.87 2.98 -10.19
C PHE A 123 11.42 4.31 -9.59
N ILE A 124 11.80 5.42 -10.23
CA ILE A 124 11.28 6.77 -9.96
C ILE A 124 11.08 7.39 -11.34
N GLY A 125 9.84 7.73 -11.69
CA GLY A 125 9.51 8.19 -13.03
C GLY A 125 8.06 7.91 -13.38
N VAL A 126 7.79 7.89 -14.68
CA VAL A 126 6.46 7.73 -15.26
C VAL A 126 6.44 6.50 -16.16
N ALA A 127 5.42 5.66 -16.03
CA ALA A 127 5.21 4.50 -16.90
C ALA A 127 3.78 4.51 -17.46
N GLU A 128 3.67 4.42 -18.78
CA GLU A 128 2.39 4.39 -19.49
C GLU A 128 1.79 2.98 -19.48
N PHE A 129 0.47 2.88 -19.33
CA PHE A 129 -0.27 1.63 -19.41
C PHE A 129 -1.74 1.84 -19.80
N GLU A 130 -2.37 0.79 -20.32
CA GLU A 130 -3.82 0.81 -20.61
C GLU A 130 -4.58 0.06 -19.53
N ALA A 131 -5.67 0.67 -19.04
CA ALA A 131 -6.52 0.07 -18.02
C ALA A 131 -7.96 0.60 -18.10
N GLU A 132 -8.86 -0.08 -17.41
CA GLU A 132 -10.19 0.41 -17.05
C GLU A 132 -10.25 0.43 -15.53
N ILE A 133 -10.34 1.63 -14.94
CA ILE A 133 -10.27 1.83 -13.50
C ILE A 133 -11.58 2.47 -13.02
N PRO A 134 -12.31 1.83 -12.09
CA PRO A 134 -13.56 2.39 -11.56
C PRO A 134 -13.38 3.78 -10.94
N GLN A 135 -14.34 4.68 -11.17
CA GLN A 135 -14.27 6.07 -10.66
C GLN A 135 -14.17 6.16 -9.13
N VAL A 136 -14.72 5.17 -8.41
CA VAL A 136 -14.63 5.08 -6.94
C VAL A 136 -13.17 5.07 -6.45
N MET A 137 -12.22 4.65 -7.30
CA MET A 137 -10.81 4.57 -6.94
C MET A 137 -10.18 5.91 -6.57
N LYS A 138 -10.67 7.01 -7.14
CA LYS A 138 -10.22 8.34 -6.74
C LYS A 138 -10.46 8.59 -5.25
N TYR A 139 -11.67 8.28 -4.78
CA TYR A 139 -12.05 8.48 -3.38
C TYR A 139 -11.43 7.42 -2.46
N ALA A 140 -11.40 6.17 -2.90
CA ALA A 140 -10.85 5.07 -2.12
C ALA A 140 -9.34 5.23 -1.92
N GLY A 141 -8.61 5.51 -3.01
CA GLY A 141 -7.17 5.79 -2.97
C GLY A 141 -6.85 6.95 -2.03
N LEU A 142 -7.54 8.09 -2.16
CA LEU A 142 -7.30 9.26 -1.31
C LEU A 142 -7.56 8.95 0.16
N SER A 143 -8.69 8.32 0.47
CA SER A 143 -9.06 7.94 1.83
C SER A 143 -8.02 7.02 2.48
N TYR A 144 -7.57 6.01 1.74
CA TYR A 144 -6.57 5.05 2.22
C TYR A 144 -5.19 5.70 2.39
N CYS A 145 -4.68 6.38 1.36
CA CYS A 145 -3.35 6.98 1.39
C CYS A 145 -3.23 8.08 2.46
N GLU A 146 -4.23 8.95 2.62
CA GLU A 146 -4.24 9.92 3.72
C GLU A 146 -4.29 9.23 5.09
N GLY A 147 -5.13 8.20 5.23
CA GLY A 147 -5.25 7.41 6.46
C GLY A 147 -3.92 6.78 6.86
N LEU A 148 -3.26 6.13 5.91
CA LEU A 148 -1.97 5.46 6.12
C LEU A 148 -0.85 6.45 6.42
N ALA A 149 -0.72 7.51 5.61
CA ALA A 149 0.31 8.53 5.81
C ALA A 149 0.20 9.21 7.18
N ARG A 150 -1.03 9.52 7.62
CA ARG A 150 -1.28 10.11 8.95
C ARG A 150 -1.01 9.13 10.09
N ALA A 151 -1.31 7.85 9.89
CA ALA A 151 -1.07 6.82 10.90
C ALA A 151 0.44 6.60 11.11
N GLU A 152 1.20 6.50 10.01
CA GLU A 152 2.66 6.39 10.06
C GLU A 152 3.31 7.65 10.63
N LEU A 153 2.91 8.84 10.15
CA LEU A 153 3.42 10.12 10.66
C LEU A 153 3.26 10.24 12.18
N ARG A 154 2.14 9.74 12.74
CA ARG A 154 1.92 9.77 14.20
C ARG A 154 3.04 9.07 14.96
N HIS A 155 3.47 7.90 14.49
CA HIS A 155 4.57 7.16 15.13
C HIS A 155 5.92 7.78 14.81
N LEU A 156 6.15 8.13 13.54
CA LEU A 156 7.43 8.65 13.08
C LEU A 156 7.75 10.03 13.65
N ARG A 157 6.76 10.80 14.12
CA ARG A 157 7.01 12.04 14.88
C ARG A 157 7.87 11.81 16.12
N GLU A 158 7.65 10.70 16.81
CA GLU A 158 8.37 10.36 18.04
C GLU A 158 9.63 9.55 17.74
N THR A 159 9.59 8.68 16.72
CA THR A 159 10.65 7.69 16.48
C THR A 159 11.66 8.11 15.42
N MET A 160 11.24 8.92 14.45
CA MET A 160 12.04 9.31 13.28
C MET A 160 11.66 10.70 12.75
N SER A 161 11.86 11.73 13.56
CA SER A 161 11.49 13.12 13.27
C SER A 161 11.96 13.64 11.90
N LYS A 162 13.09 13.14 11.37
CA LYS A 162 13.59 13.49 10.02
C LYS A 162 12.64 13.12 8.87
N LEU A 163 11.69 12.22 9.07
CA LEU A 163 10.67 11.86 8.07
C LEU A 163 9.43 12.75 8.15
N VAL A 164 9.25 13.51 9.22
CA VAL A 164 8.07 14.37 9.41
C VAL A 164 7.87 15.34 8.24
N PRO A 165 8.90 16.07 7.76
CA PRO A 165 8.72 16.98 6.62
C PRO A 165 8.26 16.26 5.35
N PHE A 166 8.76 15.05 5.10
CA PHE A 166 8.36 14.24 3.96
C PHE A 166 6.87 13.85 4.04
N TYR A 167 6.40 13.38 5.20
CA TYR A 167 5.00 12.98 5.36
C TYR A 167 4.04 14.18 5.35
N GLU A 168 4.44 15.32 5.92
CA GLU A 168 3.62 16.55 5.87
C GLU A 168 3.46 17.03 4.43
N ASP A 169 4.55 17.08 3.66
CA ASP A 169 4.51 17.37 2.22
C ASP A 169 3.65 16.36 1.45
N LEU A 170 3.87 15.06 1.67
CA LEU A 170 3.11 13.99 1.03
C LEU A 170 1.60 14.15 1.27
N THR A 171 1.18 14.38 2.52
CA THR A 171 -0.25 14.54 2.83
C THR A 171 -0.90 15.74 2.15
N ASN A 172 -0.14 16.80 1.88
CA ASN A 172 -0.62 17.94 1.10
C ASN A 172 -0.74 17.59 -0.39
N ARG A 173 0.26 16.90 -0.95
CA ARG A 173 0.28 16.48 -2.36
C ARG A 173 -0.79 15.45 -2.70
N LEU A 174 -1.07 14.50 -1.81
CA LEU A 174 -2.06 13.43 -2.04
C LEU A 174 -3.44 13.97 -2.45
N ARG A 175 -3.83 15.15 -1.98
CA ARG A 175 -5.11 15.80 -2.31
C ARG A 175 -5.22 16.22 -3.78
N ASN A 176 -4.08 16.42 -4.43
CA ASN A 176 -4.00 16.81 -5.83
C ASN A 176 -3.82 15.61 -6.75
N PHE A 177 -3.56 14.41 -6.22
CA PHE A 177 -3.39 13.22 -7.04
C PHE A 177 -4.74 12.79 -7.63
N GLN A 178 -4.74 12.31 -8.89
CA GLN A 178 -5.94 11.80 -9.53
C GLN A 178 -6.41 10.50 -8.86
N ILE A 179 -5.53 9.49 -8.75
CA ILE A 179 -5.76 8.27 -7.97
C ILE A 179 -4.48 7.95 -7.19
N PRO A 180 -4.37 8.35 -5.92
CA PRO A 180 -3.21 8.01 -5.10
C PRO A 180 -3.28 6.55 -4.67
N LEU A 181 -2.14 5.86 -4.70
CA LEU A 181 -2.00 4.50 -4.17
C LEU A 181 -0.66 4.35 -3.44
N ARG A 182 -0.61 3.36 -2.54
CA ARG A 182 0.67 2.83 -2.06
C ARG A 182 0.85 1.40 -2.54
N THR A 183 1.86 1.18 -3.38
CA THR A 183 2.00 -0.08 -4.13
C THR A 183 3.43 -0.62 -4.13
N GLY A 184 3.54 -1.86 -4.59
CA GLY A 184 4.79 -2.61 -4.65
C GLY A 184 5.30 -3.00 -3.27
N TYR A 185 6.60 -3.21 -3.19
CA TYR A 185 7.28 -3.63 -1.98
C TYR A 185 7.72 -2.40 -1.16
N TRP A 186 6.86 -1.98 -0.23
CA TRP A 186 7.09 -0.82 0.65
C TRP A 186 7.13 -1.16 2.14
N THR A 187 6.80 -2.40 2.51
CA THR A 187 6.87 -2.95 3.88
C THR A 187 7.22 -4.43 3.86
N ASP A 188 7.82 -4.95 4.94
CA ASP A 188 7.99 -6.39 5.18
C ASP A 188 6.70 -7.02 5.77
N ASP A 189 5.68 -6.21 6.10
CA ASP A 189 4.43 -6.69 6.69
C ASP A 189 3.52 -7.39 5.67
N PRO A 190 3.10 -8.63 5.93
CA PRO A 190 2.36 -9.45 4.96
C PRO A 190 0.92 -8.98 4.72
N PHE A 191 0.37 -8.14 5.60
CA PHE A 191 -0.92 -7.51 5.38
C PHE A 191 -0.84 -6.19 4.61
N GLY A 192 0.36 -5.67 4.33
CA GLY A 192 0.50 -4.32 3.81
C GLY A 192 -0.26 -3.35 4.73
N GLY A 193 -1.12 -2.50 4.14
CA GLY A 193 -2.04 -1.65 4.89
C GLY A 193 -3.48 -2.16 4.96
N LEU A 194 -3.76 -3.40 4.58
CA LEU A 194 -5.13 -3.95 4.50
C LEU A 194 -5.92 -3.81 5.81
N LEU A 195 -5.26 -4.03 6.95
CA LEU A 195 -5.89 -4.02 8.28
C LEU A 195 -5.89 -2.63 8.94
N LEU A 196 -5.40 -1.59 8.26
CA LEU A 196 -5.20 -0.25 8.82
C LEU A 196 -6.45 0.32 9.50
N ALA A 197 -7.64 0.08 8.94
CA ALA A 197 -8.91 0.57 9.49
C ALA A 197 -9.16 0.12 10.94
N TYR A 198 -8.63 -1.04 11.33
CA TYR A 198 -8.79 -1.61 12.66
C TYR A 198 -7.66 -1.25 13.63
N TRP A 199 -6.66 -0.49 13.20
CA TRP A 199 -5.55 -0.10 14.06
C TRP A 199 -5.99 0.65 15.34
N ARG A 200 -7.09 1.43 15.27
CA ARG A 200 -7.65 2.15 16.42
C ARG A 200 -8.72 1.38 17.19
N VAL A 201 -9.15 0.22 16.69
CA VAL A 201 -10.14 -0.63 17.36
C VAL A 201 -9.41 -1.56 18.31
N LYS A 202 -9.31 -1.16 19.59
CA LYS A 202 -8.45 -1.81 20.60
C LYS A 202 -8.66 -3.33 20.65
N GLU A 203 -9.92 -3.77 20.74
CA GLU A 203 -10.28 -5.19 20.84
C GLU A 203 -9.77 -5.99 19.62
N VAL A 204 -10.01 -5.48 18.41
CA VAL A 204 -9.58 -6.15 17.17
C VAL A 204 -8.06 -6.18 17.07
N ARG A 205 -7.40 -5.06 17.39
CA ARG A 205 -5.94 -4.96 17.42
C ARG A 205 -5.32 -5.95 18.41
N GLU A 206 -5.91 -6.13 19.59
CA GLU A 206 -5.45 -7.10 20.59
C GLU A 206 -5.60 -8.55 20.10
N VAL A 207 -6.71 -8.89 19.43
CA VAL A 207 -6.90 -10.23 18.86
C VAL A 207 -5.87 -10.50 17.76
N ILE A 208 -5.66 -9.56 16.84
CA ILE A 208 -4.66 -9.67 15.77
C ILE A 208 -3.26 -9.82 16.37
N LYS A 209 -2.89 -9.00 17.36
CA LYS A 209 -1.59 -9.11 18.06
C LYS A 209 -1.41 -10.47 18.72
N ARG A 210 -2.43 -10.96 19.43
CA ARG A 210 -2.35 -12.22 20.17
C ARG A 210 -2.20 -13.42 19.23
N ARG A 211 -3.01 -13.45 18.16
CA ARG A 211 -3.13 -14.59 17.23
C ARG A 211 -2.08 -14.58 16.13
N LEU A 212 -1.91 -13.45 15.47
CA LEU A 212 -1.05 -13.32 14.29
C LEU A 212 0.34 -12.76 14.62
N LYS A 213 0.55 -12.29 15.85
CA LYS A 213 1.81 -11.63 16.30
C LYS A 213 2.16 -10.42 15.43
N ARG A 214 1.13 -9.66 15.04
CA ARG A 214 1.24 -8.48 14.18
C ARG A 214 0.38 -7.33 14.68
N ASP A 215 0.71 -6.12 14.26
CA ASP A 215 -0.11 -4.93 14.44
C ASP A 215 -0.94 -4.67 13.14
N PRO A 216 -2.18 -4.16 13.22
CA PRO A 216 -2.92 -3.75 12.03
C PRO A 216 -2.27 -2.59 11.26
N LEU A 217 -1.50 -1.74 11.93
CA LEU A 217 -0.60 -0.79 11.27
C LEU A 217 0.69 -1.53 10.87
N PRO A 218 1.24 -1.33 9.65
CA PRO A 218 2.54 -1.86 9.29
C PRO A 218 3.60 -1.55 10.37
N GLU A 219 4.26 -2.60 10.84
CA GLU A 219 5.33 -2.50 11.83
C GLU A 219 6.64 -2.03 11.18
N THR A 220 6.75 -2.21 9.86
CA THR A 220 7.93 -1.84 9.08
C THR A 220 7.61 -0.96 7.88
N VAL A 221 8.54 -0.10 7.51
CA VAL A 221 8.51 0.68 6.26
C VAL A 221 9.88 0.68 5.58
N LEU A 222 9.90 0.69 4.26
CA LEU A 222 11.11 0.88 3.47
C LEU A 222 11.36 2.38 3.26
N TYR A 223 12.62 2.79 3.46
CA TYR A 223 13.07 4.17 3.36
C TYR A 223 14.35 4.28 2.54
N SER A 224 14.42 5.28 1.65
CA SER A 224 15.64 5.64 0.94
C SER A 224 16.30 6.86 1.60
N PRO A 225 17.52 6.73 2.16
CA PRO A 225 18.27 7.87 2.66
C PRO A 225 18.62 8.90 1.59
N LYS A 226 18.84 8.44 0.34
CA LYS A 226 19.16 9.32 -0.79
C LYS A 226 17.96 10.18 -1.17
N ASP A 227 16.79 9.56 -1.29
CA ASP A 227 15.56 10.24 -1.72
C ASP A 227 14.81 10.89 -0.54
N LYS A 228 15.24 10.63 0.70
CA LYS A 228 14.61 11.08 1.96
C LYS A 228 13.11 10.77 2.03
N ALA A 229 12.71 9.65 1.42
CA ALA A 229 11.32 9.25 1.24
C ALA A 229 11.11 7.78 1.58
N THR A 230 9.91 7.45 2.06
CA THR A 230 9.45 6.06 2.13
C THR A 230 8.94 5.57 0.79
N PHE A 231 8.90 4.26 0.61
CA PHE A 231 8.62 3.63 -0.67
C PHE A 231 7.13 3.57 -1.03
N GLY A 232 6.89 3.44 -2.33
CA GLY A 232 5.64 2.94 -2.90
C GLY A 232 4.52 3.95 -3.09
N TRP A 233 4.73 5.22 -2.78
CA TRP A 233 3.72 6.27 -3.03
C TRP A 233 3.70 6.63 -4.51
N ILE A 234 2.57 6.34 -5.16
CA ILE A 234 2.35 6.56 -6.58
C ILE A 234 1.05 7.33 -6.83
N GLU A 235 0.90 7.78 -8.06
CA GLU A 235 -0.35 8.28 -8.62
C GLU A 235 -0.66 7.52 -9.92
N ILE A 236 -1.92 7.16 -10.12
CA ILE A 236 -2.45 6.84 -11.45
C ILE A 236 -3.18 8.07 -11.97
N THR A 237 -2.79 8.52 -13.17
CA THR A 237 -3.33 9.74 -13.82
C THR A 237 -3.53 9.53 -15.31
N GLU A 238 -4.45 10.29 -15.91
CA GLU A 238 -4.66 10.32 -17.37
C GLU A 238 -3.72 11.32 -18.06
N ASN A 239 -3.04 12.18 -17.29
CA ASN A 239 -2.20 13.27 -17.79
C ASN A 239 -0.88 13.36 -17.02
N VAL A 240 0.21 13.68 -17.74
CA VAL A 240 1.57 13.88 -17.20
C VAL A 240 2.12 15.23 -17.66
#